data_AF-A0A7Y0S557-F1
#
_entry.id   AF-A0A7Y0S557-F1
#
_cell.length_a   1.000
_cell.length_b   1.000
_cell.length_c   1.000
_cell.angle_alpha   90.00
_cell.angle_beta   90.00
_cell.angle_gamma   90.00
#
_symmetry.space_group_name_H-M   'P 1'
#
loop_
_entity.id
_entity.type
_entity.pdbx_description
1 polymer ?
#
loop_
_entity_poly.entity_id
_entity_poly.type
_entity_poly.pdbx_seq_one_letter_code
_entity_poly.pdbx_strand_id
1 'polypeptide(L)' 'MLSNQTIEIVKATAPLIAETGPKLTAHFYERMFTHNPELKDIFNMSNQRNGDQREALFNAICAYAANIENLPALLG' A
#
# COMPACT_ATOMS: atom_id res chain seq x y z
N MET A 1 3.89 3.14 -20.32
CA MET A 1 2.95 4.10 -19.69
C MET A 1 1.65 3.34 -19.42
N LEU A 2 0.96 3.61 -18.30
CA LEU A 2 -0.34 2.96 -18.02
C LEU A 2 -1.36 3.35 -19.09
N SER A 3 -2.32 2.47 -19.36
CA SER A 3 -3.45 2.81 -20.23
C SER A 3 -4.44 3.72 -19.49
N ASN A 4 -5.22 4.52 -20.23
CA ASN A 4 -6.27 5.35 -19.64
C ASN A 4 -7.28 4.51 -18.84
N GLN A 5 -7.66 3.34 -19.35
CA GLN A 5 -8.55 2.42 -18.66
C GLN A 5 -7.97 1.95 -17.31
N THR A 6 -6.66 1.68 -17.26
CA THR A 6 -6.00 1.31 -15.99
C THR A 6 -6.03 2.46 -14.99
N ILE A 7 -5.75 3.69 -15.46
CA ILE A 7 -5.80 4.89 -14.61
C ILE A 7 -7.21 5.10 -14.05
N GLU A 8 -8.24 4.96 -14.88
CA GLU A 8 -9.64 5.07 -14.47
C GLU A 8 -10.02 4.04 -13.40
N ILE A 9 -9.61 2.78 -13.57
CA ILE A 9 -9.87 1.72 -12.58
C ILE A 9 -9.23 2.06 -11.23
N VAL A 10 -7.97 2.51 -11.24
CA VAL A 10 -7.29 2.90 -10.00
C VAL A 10 -8.00 4.08 -9.35
N LYS A 11 -8.34 5.13 -10.10
CA LYS A 11 -9.05 6.31 -9.55
C LYS A 11 -10.44 5.93 -9.00
N ALA A 12 -11.17 5.03 -9.68
CA ALA A 12 -12.48 4.59 -9.25
C ALA A 12 -12.45 3.71 -7.98
N THR A 13 -11.38 2.94 -7.77
CA THR A 13 -11.25 2.05 -6.60
C THR A 13 -10.52 2.69 -5.42
N ALA A 14 -9.75 3.75 -5.64
CA ALA A 14 -8.98 4.44 -4.60
C ALA A 14 -9.80 4.89 -3.38
N PRO A 15 -11.03 5.45 -3.53
CA PRO A 15 -11.83 5.84 -2.36
C PRO A 15 -12.18 4.66 -1.46
N LEU A 16 -12.58 3.52 -2.05
CA LEU A 16 -12.88 2.30 -1.31
C LEU A 16 -11.65 1.78 -0.56
N ILE A 17 -10.48 1.83 -1.20
CA ILE A 17 -9.21 1.46 -0.55
C ILE A 17 -8.92 2.40 0.63
N ALA A 18 -9.09 3.71 0.46
CA ALA A 18 -8.87 4.69 1.51
C ALA A 18 -9.79 4.46 2.74
N GLU A 19 -11.05 4.08 2.52
CA GLU A 19 -12.01 3.77 3.58
C GLU A 19 -11.63 2.55 4.43
N THR A 20 -10.88 1.59 3.88
CA THR A 20 -10.42 0.44 4.65
C THR A 20 -9.39 0.80 5.73
N GLY A 21 -8.72 1.94 5.58
CA GLY A 21 -7.59 2.33 6.42
C GLY A 21 -6.45 1.29 6.42
N PRO A 22 -5.56 1.34 7.43
CA PRO A 22 -4.44 0.40 7.54
C PRO A 22 -4.82 -1.09 7.70
N LYS A 23 -6.13 -1.43 7.75
CA LYS A 23 -6.59 -2.82 7.80
C LYS A 23 -6.23 -3.58 6.53
N LEU A 24 -6.23 -2.91 5.37
CA LEU A 24 -5.82 -3.54 4.10
C LEU A 24 -4.37 -4.03 4.18
N THR A 25 -3.46 -3.16 4.64
CA THR A 25 -2.05 -3.51 4.76
C THR A 25 -1.78 -4.46 5.91
N ALA A 26 -2.57 -4.41 6.99
CA ALA A 26 -2.53 -5.45 8.01
C ALA A 26 -2.83 -6.84 7.44
N HIS A 27 -3.90 -6.97 6.64
CA HIS A 27 -4.25 -8.22 5.97
C HIS A 27 -3.16 -8.65 4.96
N PHE A 28 -2.59 -7.71 4.21
CA PHE A 28 -1.44 -7.96 3.34
C PHE A 28 -0.27 -8.60 4.08
N TYR A 29 0.17 -8.00 5.20
CA TYR A 29 1.31 -8.50 5.96
C TYR A 29 1.01 -9.84 6.64
N GLU A 30 -0.20 -10.02 7.16
CA GLU A 30 -0.65 -11.32 7.71
C GLU A 30 -0.57 -12.41 6.65
N ARG A 31 -1.14 -12.17 5.46
CA ARG A 31 -1.12 -13.13 4.36
C ARG A 31 0.31 -13.40 3.90
N MET A 32 1.12 -12.36 3.72
CA MET A 32 2.52 -12.46 3.26
C MET A 32 3.34 -13.31 4.24
N PHE A 33 3.35 -12.98 5.53
CA PHE A 33 4.17 -13.73 6.50
C PHE A 33 3.65 -15.12 6.83
N THR A 34 2.37 -15.41 6.55
CA THR A 34 1.80 -16.75 6.67
C THR A 34 2.29 -17.67 5.55
N HIS A 35 2.31 -17.18 4.31
CA HIS A 35 2.67 -17.98 3.14
C HIS A 35 4.16 -17.90 2.78
N ASN A 36 4.83 -16.85 3.25
CA ASN A 36 6.24 -16.53 2.99
C ASN A 36 6.93 -16.13 4.31
N PRO A 37 7.08 -17.07 5.26
CA PRO A 37 7.68 -16.78 6.57
C PRO A 37 9.14 -16.31 6.48
N GLU A 38 9.86 -16.66 5.42
CA GLU A 38 11.25 -16.24 5.15
C GLU A 38 11.39 -14.71 5.04
N LEU A 39 10.33 -14.01 4.70
CA LEU A 39 10.35 -12.54 4.62
C LEU A 39 10.49 -11.89 6.00
N LYS A 40 10.23 -12.60 7.10
CA LYS A 40 10.47 -12.08 8.46
C LYS A 40 11.95 -11.78 8.74
N ASP A 41 12.86 -12.38 7.98
CA ASP A 41 14.30 -12.14 8.10
C ASP A 41 14.75 -10.87 7.33
N ILE A 42 13.90 -10.35 6.44
CA ILE A 42 14.15 -9.14 5.63
C ILE A 42 13.45 -7.93 6.25
N PHE A 43 12.20 -8.12 6.70
CA PHE A 43 11.38 -7.04 7.23
C PHE A 43 11.70 -6.73 8.69
N ASN A 44 11.65 -5.44 9.06
CA ASN A 44 11.79 -5.03 10.44
C ASN A 44 10.53 -5.40 11.25
N MET A 45 10.61 -6.49 12.00
CA MET A 45 9.48 -7.00 12.78
C MET A 45 9.09 -6.10 13.97
N SER A 46 9.96 -5.21 14.45
CA SER A 46 9.60 -4.21 15.47
C SER A 46 8.62 -3.18 14.89
N ASN A 47 8.87 -2.70 13.67
CA ASN A 47 7.98 -1.77 12.97
C ASN A 47 6.67 -2.44 12.50
N GLN A 48 6.65 -3.77 12.39
CA GLN A 48 5.40 -4.51 12.19
C GLN A 48 4.54 -4.59 13.45
N ARG A 49 5.18 -4.71 14.63
CA ARG A 49 4.48 -4.84 15.91
C ARG A 49 3.87 -3.52 16.37
N ASN A 50 4.55 -2.40 16.16
CA ASN A 50 4.02 -1.08 16.54
C ASN A 50 3.00 -0.51 15.52
N GLY A 51 2.89 -1.10 14.33
CA GLY A 51 1.90 -0.75 13.31
C GLY A 51 2.40 0.24 12.25
N ASP A 52 3.52 0.92 12.50
CA ASP A 52 4.06 1.97 11.63
C ASP A 52 4.28 1.48 10.20
N GLN A 53 4.76 0.24 10.03
CA GLN A 53 5.02 -0.27 8.69
C GLN A 53 3.75 -0.53 7.88
N ARG A 54 2.67 -0.94 8.54
CA ARG A 54 1.36 -1.16 7.90
C ARG A 54 0.77 0.17 7.47
N GLU A 55 0.86 1.17 8.33
CA GLU A 55 0.40 2.53 8.05
C GLU A 55 1.22 3.18 6.93
N ALA A 56 2.55 3.08 6.98
CA ALA A 56 3.44 3.64 5.95
C ALA A 56 3.14 3.06 4.57
N LEU A 57 2.98 1.73 4.45
CA LEU A 57 2.62 1.10 3.18
C LEU A 57 1.23 1.55 2.70
N PHE A 58 0.27 1.68 3.60
CA PHE A 58 -1.09 2.11 3.26
C PHE A 58 -1.11 3.54 2.71
N ASN A 59 -0.39 4.44 3.38
CA ASN A 59 -0.26 5.83 2.97
C ASN A 59 0.46 5.94 1.61
N ALA A 60 1.48 5.12 1.36
CA ALA A 60 2.15 5.07 0.07
C ALA A 60 1.21 4.63 -1.07
N ILE A 61 0.36 3.62 -0.84
CA ILE A 61 -0.64 3.17 -1.82
C ILE A 61 -1.64 4.30 -2.11
N CYS A 62 -2.16 4.96 -1.07
CA CYS A 62 -3.11 6.06 -1.22
C CYS A 62 -2.49 7.26 -1.95
N ALA A 63 -1.24 7.63 -1.59
CA ALA A 63 -0.51 8.72 -2.23
C ALA A 63 -0.26 8.43 -3.72
N TYR A 64 0.11 7.19 -4.06
CA TYR A 64 0.25 6.77 -5.45
C TYR A 64 -1.07 6.89 -6.21
N ALA A 65 -2.16 6.35 -5.67
CA ALA A 65 -3.47 6.39 -6.32
C ALA A 65 -3.97 7.83 -6.53
N ALA A 66 -3.73 8.72 -5.56
CA ALA A 66 -4.08 10.14 -5.66
C ALA A 66 -3.23 10.91 -6.69
N ASN A 67 -2.01 10.44 -6.99
CA ASN A 67 -1.06 11.10 -7.89
C ASN A 67 -0.75 10.28 -9.15
N ILE A 68 -1.60 9.30 -9.52
CA ILE A 68 -1.33 8.37 -10.62
C ILE A 68 -1.09 9.05 -11.98
N GLU A 69 -1.63 10.25 -12.17
CA GLU A 69 -1.43 11.09 -13.37
C GLU A 69 -0.22 12.04 -13.26
N ASN A 70 0.35 12.21 -12.06
CA ASN A 70 1.48 13.10 -11.79
C ASN A 70 2.44 12.48 -10.74
N LEU A 71 3.02 11.32 -11.06
CA LEU A 71 3.98 10.64 -10.18
C LEU A 71 5.18 11.49 -9.74
N PRO A 72 5.71 12.43 -10.56
CA PRO A 72 6.77 13.33 -10.10
C PRO A 72 6.43 14.13 -8.84
N ALA A 73 5.15 14.36 -8.53
CA ALA A 73 4.73 15.04 -7.29
C ALA A 73 5.10 14.27 -6.01
N LEU A 74 5.46 12.98 -6.10
CA LEU A 74 5.84 12.14 -4.97
C LEU A 74 7.35 12.11 -4.70
N LEU A 75 8.18 12.73 -5.55
CA LEU A 75 9.64 12.66 -5.50
C LEU A 75 10.30 13.78 -4.65
N GLY A 76 9.56 14.33 -3.68
CA GLY A 76 10.02 15.41 -2.80
C GLY A 76 11.29 15.10 -2.02
#